data_AF-A0A0H3ZXS4-F1
#
_entry.id   AF-A0A0H3ZXS4-F1
#
_cell.length_a   1.000
_cell.length_b   1.000
_cell.length_c   1.000
_cell.angle_alpha   90.00
_cell.angle_beta   90.00
_cell.angle_gamma   90.00
#
_symmetry.space_group_name_H-M   'P 1'
#
loop_
_entity.id
_entity.type
_entity.pdbx_description
1 polymer ?
#
loop_
_entity_poly.entity_id
_entity_poly.type
_entity_poly.pdbx_seq_one_letter_code
_entity_poly.pdbx_strand_id
1 'polypeptide(L)'
;MSWQPGEALLFQQPDTATGLSYHCYFEPSDNQTINGYTWTMTPETPEQFTITATNSGVTLTADSLYGLFVPEFIDYRDGHKVLRVSDWPDLPPGKDLVEFRPSGISQREYTLSVTVTYTETDTDSGLEVEKTDSQSWRCVVIHDYSTGRDQLLEYMNASSH
;
A
#
# COMPACT_ATOMS: atom_id res chain seq x y z
N MET A 1 18.56 -2.85 21.05
CA MET A 1 17.54 -3.66 20.37
C MET A 1 16.41 -2.73 20.01
N SER A 2 16.25 -2.47 18.73
CA SER A 2 15.26 -1.53 18.23
C SER A 2 14.83 -1.95 16.84
N TRP A 3 13.54 -1.79 16.58
CA TRP A 3 13.00 -1.85 15.25
C TRP A 3 13.17 -0.50 14.57
N GLN A 4 13.48 -0.54 13.29
CA GLN A 4 13.58 0.64 12.43
C GLN A 4 12.62 0.49 11.26
N PRO A 5 11.80 1.50 10.94
CA PRO A 5 11.59 2.71 11.75
C PRO A 5 10.92 2.40 13.09
N GLY A 6 11.27 3.16 14.14
CA GLY A 6 10.71 2.96 15.48
C GLY A 6 9.28 3.49 15.66
N GLU A 7 8.80 4.33 14.75
CA GLU A 7 7.44 4.87 14.78
C GLU A 7 6.41 3.84 14.34
N ALA A 8 5.19 3.89 14.91
CA ALA A 8 4.12 2.95 14.56
C ALA A 8 3.47 3.24 13.19
N LEU A 9 3.72 4.40 12.59
CA LEU A 9 3.23 4.77 11.25
C LEU A 9 4.40 4.64 10.28
N LEU A 10 4.30 3.74 9.29
CA LEU A 10 5.32 3.62 8.24
C LEU A 10 5.19 4.78 7.25
N PHE A 11 3.97 5.05 6.80
CA PHE A 11 3.66 6.16 5.92
C PHE A 11 2.19 6.55 5.95
N GLN A 12 1.94 7.80 5.55
CA GLN A 12 0.62 8.30 5.19
C GLN A 12 0.77 9.09 3.89
N GLN A 13 0.22 8.57 2.79
CA GLN A 13 0.40 9.13 1.44
C GLN A 13 -0.93 9.23 0.69
N PRO A 14 -1.08 10.17 -0.25
CA PRO A 14 -2.20 10.15 -1.17
C PRO A 14 -2.10 8.96 -2.14
N ASP A 15 -3.21 8.51 -2.71
CA ASP A 15 -3.26 7.46 -3.75
C ASP A 15 -2.63 7.88 -5.08
N THR A 16 -2.26 9.15 -5.22
CA THR A 16 -1.46 9.69 -6.32
C THR A 16 0.04 9.55 -6.13
N ALA A 17 0.51 9.13 -4.95
CA ALA A 17 1.93 8.97 -4.68
C ALA A 17 2.54 7.84 -5.53
N THR A 18 3.79 8.05 -5.92
CA THR A 18 4.57 7.13 -6.78
C THR A 18 5.94 6.87 -6.19
N GLY A 19 6.54 5.72 -6.49
CA GLY A 19 7.92 5.40 -6.12
C GLY A 19 8.15 5.28 -4.62
N LEU A 20 7.19 4.68 -3.91
CA LEU A 20 7.32 4.42 -2.47
C LEU A 20 8.31 3.28 -2.23
N SER A 21 9.18 3.45 -1.24
CA SER A 21 10.13 2.42 -0.81
C SER A 21 10.45 2.62 0.67
N TYR A 22 10.02 1.67 1.50
CA TYR A 22 10.19 1.68 2.95
C TYR A 22 10.86 0.39 3.41
N HIS A 23 11.92 0.50 4.20
CA HIS A 23 12.67 -0.64 4.71
C HIS A 23 12.48 -0.77 6.23
N CYS A 24 11.97 -1.92 6.65
CA CYS A 24 11.73 -2.29 8.04
C CYS A 24 12.72 -3.35 8.50
N TYR A 25 13.49 -3.10 9.55
CA TYR A 25 14.52 -4.02 10.03
C TYR A 25 14.70 -3.96 11.55
N PHE A 26 15.28 -5.02 12.10
CA PHE A 26 15.68 -5.10 13.49
C PHE A 26 17.17 -4.80 13.60
N GLU A 27 17.56 -3.95 14.54
CA GLU A 27 18.97 -3.68 14.87
C GLU A 27 19.46 -4.69 15.92
N PRO A 28 20.22 -5.73 15.50
CA PRO A 28 20.76 -6.71 16.43
C PRO A 28 21.84 -6.09 17.32
N SER A 29 21.94 -6.60 18.55
CA SER A 29 23.10 -6.35 19.42
C SER A 29 24.31 -7.18 18.98
N ASP A 30 25.50 -6.88 19.53
CA ASP A 30 26.76 -7.56 19.15
C ASP A 30 26.77 -9.08 19.37
N ASN A 31 25.89 -9.60 20.24
CA ASN A 31 25.75 -11.03 20.55
C ASN A 31 24.65 -11.73 19.73
N GLN A 32 24.07 -11.05 18.74
CA GLN A 32 22.92 -11.52 17.96
C GLN A 32 23.27 -11.66 16.48
N THR A 33 22.82 -12.75 15.87
CA THR A 33 22.94 -13.01 14.44
C THR A 33 21.56 -13.19 13.82
N ILE A 34 21.23 -12.39 12.81
CA ILE A 34 19.95 -12.48 12.11
C ILE A 34 19.90 -13.72 11.22
N ASN A 35 18.87 -14.54 11.39
CA ASN A 35 18.62 -15.74 10.58
C ASN A 35 17.68 -15.43 9.41
N GLY A 36 16.75 -14.48 9.59
CA GLY A 36 15.85 -14.05 8.53
C GLY A 36 14.66 -13.26 9.04
N TYR A 37 13.80 -12.88 8.10
CA TYR A 37 12.57 -12.13 8.36
C TYR A 37 11.38 -12.79 7.68
N THR A 38 10.23 -12.68 8.30
CA THR A 38 8.92 -12.98 7.71
C THR A 38 8.01 -11.78 7.88
N TRP A 39 6.95 -11.70 7.07
CA TRP A 39 6.01 -10.60 7.13
C TRP A 39 4.59 -11.05 6.81
N THR A 40 3.64 -10.27 7.30
CA THR A 40 2.22 -10.35 6.92
C THR A 40 1.64 -8.95 6.76
N MET A 41 0.60 -8.82 5.94
CA MET A 41 -0.12 -7.56 5.74
C MET A 41 -1.61 -7.80 6.01
N THR A 42 -2.25 -6.88 6.74
CA THR A 42 -3.71 -6.92 7.00
C THR A 42 -4.34 -5.56 6.73
N PRO A 43 -5.42 -5.46 5.94
CA PRO A 43 -6.07 -6.53 5.17
C PRO A 43 -5.15 -7.08 4.06
N GLU A 44 -5.65 -8.02 3.25
CA GLU A 44 -4.89 -8.65 2.16
C GLU A 44 -4.11 -7.62 1.34
N THR A 45 -2.86 -7.96 1.02
CA THR A 45 -1.94 -7.08 0.30
C THR A 45 -2.56 -6.67 -1.04
N PRO A 46 -2.74 -5.36 -1.30
CA PRO A 46 -3.21 -4.91 -2.60
C PRO A 46 -2.12 -5.13 -3.66
N GLU A 47 -2.53 -5.27 -4.92
CA GLU A 47 -1.62 -5.51 -6.06
C GLU A 47 -0.57 -4.40 -6.26
N GLN A 48 -0.86 -3.19 -5.78
CA GLN A 48 0.04 -2.03 -5.81
C GLN A 48 1.27 -2.21 -4.91
N PHE A 49 1.20 -3.05 -3.88
CA PHE A 49 2.31 -3.28 -2.96
C PHE A 49 3.12 -4.50 -3.33
N THR A 50 4.43 -4.31 -3.46
CA THR A 50 5.41 -5.40 -3.53
C THR A 50 6.22 -5.41 -2.24
N ILE A 51 6.18 -6.53 -1.51
CA ILE A 51 6.87 -6.68 -0.22
C ILE A 51 7.87 -7.85 -0.33
N THR A 52 9.13 -7.56 -0.05
CA THR A 52 10.23 -8.53 -0.14
C THR A 52 10.94 -8.66 1.20
N ALA A 53 11.32 -9.88 1.57
CA ALA A 53 12.10 -10.15 2.78
C ALA A 53 13.49 -10.64 2.39
N THR A 54 14.50 -10.11 3.06
CA THR A 54 15.90 -10.51 2.95
C THR A 54 16.51 -10.58 4.35
N ASN A 55 17.76 -11.02 4.47
CA ASN A 55 18.45 -11.05 5.77
C ASN A 55 18.75 -9.66 6.34
N SER A 56 18.61 -8.58 5.55
CA SER A 56 18.76 -7.21 6.05
C SER A 56 17.46 -6.59 6.55
N GLY A 57 16.30 -7.18 6.26
CA GLY A 57 14.99 -6.67 6.64
C GLY A 57 13.91 -6.94 5.60
N VAL A 58 12.76 -6.31 5.80
CA VAL A 58 11.60 -6.35 4.92
C VAL A 58 11.44 -5.01 4.23
N THR A 59 11.34 -5.02 2.89
CA THR A 59 11.14 -3.82 2.09
C THR A 59 9.76 -3.83 1.47
N LEU A 60 8.96 -2.80 1.75
CA LEU A 60 7.71 -2.49 1.07
C LEU A 60 7.96 -1.46 -0.02
N THR A 61 7.53 -1.77 -1.23
CA THR A 61 7.63 -0.89 -2.39
C THR A 61 6.28 -0.75 -3.09
N ALA A 62 6.07 0.39 -3.75
CA ALA A 62 4.92 0.64 -4.62
C ALA A 62 5.32 1.64 -5.72
N ASP A 63 5.25 1.23 -6.98
CA ASP A 63 5.54 2.12 -8.11
C ASP A 63 4.45 3.21 -8.23
N SER A 64 3.19 2.84 -8.00
CA SER A 64 2.04 3.73 -7.96
C SER A 64 0.98 3.18 -6.99
N LEU A 65 0.24 4.08 -6.34
CA LEU A 65 -0.92 3.77 -5.50
C LEU A 65 -2.26 3.91 -6.24
N TYR A 66 -2.22 4.21 -7.54
CA TYR A 66 -3.41 4.35 -8.37
C TYR A 66 -4.21 3.04 -8.42
N GLY A 67 -5.54 3.16 -8.48
CA GLY A 67 -6.46 2.03 -8.51
C GLY A 67 -6.87 1.48 -7.14
N LEU A 68 -6.24 1.93 -6.04
CA LEU A 68 -6.67 1.54 -4.69
C LEU A 68 -8.08 2.05 -4.36
N PHE A 69 -8.49 3.19 -4.91
CA PHE A 69 -9.81 3.76 -4.72
C PHE A 69 -10.61 3.68 -6.01
N VAL A 70 -11.46 2.65 -6.09
CA VAL A 70 -12.35 2.44 -7.23
C VAL A 70 -13.62 3.28 -7.01
N PRO A 71 -14.13 3.99 -8.02
CA PRO A 71 -15.41 4.69 -7.94
C PRO A 71 -16.56 3.79 -7.48
N GLU A 72 -17.59 4.35 -6.86
CA GLU A 72 -18.81 3.58 -6.59
C GLU A 72 -19.55 3.28 -7.90
N PHE A 73 -19.60 4.26 -8.79
CA PHE A 73 -20.04 4.09 -10.17
C PHE A 73 -19.69 5.27 -11.06
N ILE A 74 -19.66 5.00 -12.35
CA ILE A 74 -19.63 5.98 -13.43
C ILE A 74 -20.80 5.67 -14.36
N ASP A 75 -21.73 6.62 -14.49
CA ASP A 75 -22.83 6.54 -15.45
C ASP A 75 -22.46 7.31 -16.71
N TYR A 76 -22.65 6.68 -17.86
CA TYR A 76 -22.40 7.27 -19.17
C TYR A 76 -23.56 7.04 -20.11
N ARG A 77 -23.67 7.90 -21.12
CA ARG A 77 -24.69 7.79 -22.17
C ARG A 77 -24.17 7.02 -23.36
N ASP A 78 -24.94 6.02 -23.77
CA ASP A 78 -24.74 5.31 -25.03
C ASP A 78 -26.03 5.38 -25.87
N GLY A 79 -26.07 6.31 -26.82
CA GLY A 79 -27.28 6.68 -27.56
C GLY A 79 -28.37 7.17 -26.61
N HIS A 80 -29.48 6.43 -26.51
CA HIS A 80 -30.62 6.75 -25.63
C HIS A 80 -30.58 6.04 -24.28
N LYS A 81 -29.53 5.24 -24.01
CA LYS A 81 -29.41 4.48 -22.76
C LYS A 81 -28.39 5.13 -21.84
N VAL A 82 -28.66 5.07 -20.54
CA VAL A 82 -27.67 5.32 -19.50
C VAL A 82 -27.15 3.96 -19.04
N LEU A 83 -25.84 3.78 -19.13
CA LEU A 83 -25.13 2.58 -18.72
C LEU A 83 -24.18 2.92 -17.57
N ARG A 84 -23.87 1.92 -16.75
CA ARG A 84 -23.05 2.07 -15.54
C ARG A 84 -21.81 1.19 -15.62
N VAL A 85 -20.66 1.74 -15.24
CA VAL A 85 -19.41 0.99 -15.01
C VAL A 85 -18.89 1.27 -13.61
N SER A 86 -18.05 0.36 -13.12
CA SER A 86 -17.44 0.45 -11.79
C SER A 86 -16.12 1.20 -11.77
N ASP A 87 -15.45 1.34 -12.93
CA ASP A 87 -14.13 1.98 -12.99
C ASP A 87 -13.89 2.70 -14.33
N TRP A 88 -12.88 3.57 -14.36
CA TRP A 88 -12.51 4.35 -15.55
C TRP A 88 -12.04 3.49 -16.73
N PRO A 89 -11.23 2.42 -16.56
CA PRO A 89 -10.83 1.56 -17.67
C PRO A 89 -12.00 0.84 -18.35
N ASP A 90 -13.13 0.68 -17.65
CA ASP A 90 -14.34 0.05 -18.18
C ASP A 90 -15.21 1.03 -18.99
N LEU A 91 -14.98 2.34 -18.85
CA LEU A 91 -15.71 3.37 -19.59
C LEU A 91 -15.26 3.36 -21.06
N PRO A 92 -16.16 3.10 -22.03
CA PRO A 92 -15.79 3.17 -23.43
C PRO A 92 -15.35 4.59 -23.82
N PRO A 93 -14.34 4.75 -24.69
CA PRO A 93 -13.86 6.08 -25.08
C PRO A 93 -14.95 6.89 -25.79
N GLY A 94 -14.93 8.21 -25.58
CA GLY A 94 -15.82 9.17 -26.26
C GLY A 94 -17.29 9.09 -25.82
N LYS A 95 -17.58 8.55 -24.64
CA LYS A 95 -18.94 8.53 -24.07
C LYS A 95 -19.19 9.76 -23.20
N ASP A 96 -20.42 10.26 -23.26
CA ASP A 96 -20.83 11.38 -22.41
C ASP A 96 -21.03 10.89 -20.98
N LEU A 97 -20.29 11.48 -20.04
CA LEU A 97 -20.51 11.25 -18.61
C LEU A 97 -21.83 11.88 -18.16
N VAL A 98 -22.65 11.09 -17.49
CA VAL A 98 -23.94 11.52 -16.91
C VAL A 98 -23.78 11.80 -15.43
N GLU A 99 -23.18 10.85 -14.69
CA GLU A 99 -22.95 10.97 -13.25
C GLU A 99 -21.66 10.24 -12.90
N PHE A 100 -20.88 10.82 -11.98
CA PHE A 100 -19.71 10.17 -11.40
C PHE A 100 -19.86 10.20 -9.89
N ARG A 101 -19.73 9.03 -9.27
CA ARG A 101 -19.73 8.91 -7.82
C ARG A 101 -18.39 8.34 -7.35
N PRO A 102 -17.53 9.16 -6.72
CA PRO A 102 -16.25 8.69 -6.23
C PRO A 102 -16.43 7.64 -5.13
N SER A 103 -15.34 6.96 -4.79
CA SER A 103 -15.30 6.08 -3.62
C SER A 103 -15.80 6.81 -2.38
N GLY A 104 -16.80 6.23 -1.70
CA GLY A 104 -17.22 6.66 -0.36
C GLY A 104 -16.15 6.39 0.72
N ILE A 105 -15.13 5.59 0.40
CA ILE A 105 -13.95 5.37 1.25
C ILE A 105 -12.95 6.48 0.98
N SER A 106 -12.66 7.30 2.00
CA SER A 106 -11.69 8.40 1.93
C SER A 106 -10.26 7.98 2.29
N GLN A 107 -10.10 6.82 2.93
CA GLN A 107 -8.82 6.32 3.41
C GLN A 107 -8.83 4.79 3.48
N ARG A 108 -7.72 4.18 3.09
CA ARG A 108 -7.42 2.77 3.32
C ARG A 108 -6.28 2.66 4.29
N GLU A 109 -6.42 1.75 5.25
CA GLU A 109 -5.38 1.46 6.22
C GLU A 109 -4.96 0.00 6.09
N TYR A 110 -3.65 -0.21 6.12
CA TYR A 110 -3.02 -1.52 6.18
C TYR A 110 -2.07 -1.59 7.37
N THR A 111 -1.83 -2.79 7.86
CA THR A 111 -0.87 -3.08 8.92
C THR A 111 0.14 -4.07 8.39
N LEU A 112 1.39 -3.63 8.23
CA LEU A 112 2.54 -4.48 7.93
C LEU A 112 3.09 -5.00 9.26
N SER A 113 3.03 -6.30 9.49
CA SER A 113 3.69 -6.97 10.61
C SER A 113 4.93 -7.69 10.13
N VAL A 114 6.08 -7.42 10.75
CA VAL A 114 7.35 -8.08 10.46
C VAL A 114 7.80 -8.84 11.69
N THR A 115 8.22 -10.07 11.48
CA THR A 115 8.84 -10.93 12.49
C THR A 115 10.28 -11.20 12.08
N VAL A 116 11.22 -10.98 13.00
CA VAL A 116 12.63 -11.35 12.82
C VAL A 116 12.91 -12.64 13.58
N THR A 117 13.70 -13.52 12.99
CA THR A 117 14.30 -14.67 13.67
C THR A 117 15.80 -14.41 13.79
N TYR A 118 16.34 -14.54 15.00
CA TYR A 118 17.76 -14.36 15.26
C TYR A 118 18.27 -15.36 16.29
N THR A 119 19.55 -15.66 16.23
CA THR A 119 20.25 -16.45 17.25
C THR A 119 20.96 -15.50 18.22
N GLU A 120 20.86 -15.78 19.51
CA GLU A 120 21.57 -15.07 20.58
C GLU A 120 22.41 -16.07 21.39
N THR A 121 23.64 -15.69 21.74
CA THR A 121 24.45 -16.48 22.69
C THR A 121 24.02 -16.17 24.12
N ASP A 122 23.51 -17.18 24.82
CA ASP A 122 23.16 -17.10 26.24
C ASP A 122 24.44 -16.93 27.08
N THR A 123 24.51 -15.87 27.88
CA THR A 123 25.72 -15.50 28.63
C THR A 123 26.05 -16.44 29.78
N ASP A 124 25.08 -17.20 30.29
CA ASP A 124 25.25 -18.08 31.44
C ASP A 124 25.68 -19.50 31.01
N SER A 125 25.15 -19.97 29.88
CA SER A 125 25.38 -21.32 29.35
C SER A 125 26.34 -21.38 28.16
N GLY A 126 26.58 -20.25 27.48
CA GLY A 126 27.36 -20.16 26.24
C GLY A 126 26.69 -20.84 25.03
N LEU A 127 25.42 -21.22 25.16
CA LEU A 127 24.66 -21.87 24.09
C LEU A 127 23.99 -20.85 23.19
N GLU A 128 23.94 -21.16 21.90
CA GLU A 128 23.15 -20.42 20.92
C GLU A 128 21.67 -20.77 21.07
N VAL A 129 20.83 -19.75 21.25
CA VAL A 129 19.37 -19.87 21.38
C VAL A 129 18.71 -19.07 20.28
N GLU A 130 17.82 -19.72 19.53
CA GLU A 130 16.99 -19.02 18.54
C GLU A 130 15.84 -18.27 19.24
N LYS A 131 15.65 -17.01 18.84
CA LYS A 131 14.61 -16.11 19.33
C LYS A 131 13.90 -15.45 18.16
N THR A 132 12.71 -14.94 18.47
CA THR A 132 11.94 -14.11 17.55
C THR A 132 11.51 -12.83 18.23
N ASP A 133 11.39 -11.77 17.44
CA ASP A 133 10.80 -10.49 17.83
C ASP A 133 9.88 -10.04 16.70
N SER A 134 8.88 -9.20 16.97
CA SER A 134 7.94 -8.71 15.97
C SER A 134 7.55 -7.26 16.19
N GLN A 135 7.38 -6.54 15.10
CA GLN A 135 6.89 -5.16 15.09
C GLN A 135 5.88 -4.97 13.96
N SER A 136 4.90 -4.11 14.21
CA SER A 136 3.88 -3.76 13.22
C SER A 136 3.87 -2.27 12.94
N TRP A 137 3.62 -1.92 11.68
CA TRP A 137 3.47 -0.55 11.23
C TRP A 137 2.16 -0.33 10.47
N ARG A 138 1.55 0.82 10.69
CA ARG A 138 0.39 1.30 9.92
C ARG A 138 0.87 1.93 8.61
N CYS A 139 0.21 1.55 7.53
CA CYS A 139 0.39 2.08 6.18
C CYS A 139 -0.93 2.72 5.77
N VAL A 140 -0.95 4.04 5.62
CA VAL A 140 -2.18 4.79 5.36
C VAL A 140 -2.14 5.36 3.95
N VAL A 141 -3.15 5.03 3.14
CA VAL A 141 -3.38 5.67 1.84
C VAL A 141 -4.64 6.52 1.93
N ILE A 142 -4.53 7.79 1.58
CA ILE A 142 -5.64 8.75 1.58
C ILE A 142 -6.08 8.95 0.14
N HIS A 143 -7.39 8.95 -0.11
CA HIS A 143 -7.89 9.25 -1.44
C HIS A 143 -7.71 10.74 -1.76
N ASP A 144 -7.01 11.05 -2.83
CA ASP A 144 -6.89 12.40 -3.35
C ASP A 144 -8.02 12.71 -4.34
N TYR A 145 -9.10 13.28 -3.81
CA TYR A 145 -10.26 13.70 -4.59
C TYR A 145 -9.94 14.78 -5.65
N SER A 146 -8.81 15.49 -5.53
CA SER A 146 -8.44 16.55 -6.49
C SER A 146 -8.04 15.96 -7.84
N THR A 147 -7.33 14.84 -7.84
CA THR A 147 -6.98 14.09 -9.05
C THR A 147 -8.18 13.47 -9.75
N GLY A 148 -9.20 13.00 -9.02
CA GLY A 148 -10.43 12.51 -9.62
C GLY A 148 -11.16 13.61 -10.40
N ARG A 149 -11.14 14.85 -9.88
CA ARG A 149 -11.65 16.04 -10.57
C ARG A 149 -10.79 16.40 -11.78
N ASP A 150 -9.47 16.36 -11.67
CA ASP A 150 -8.56 16.71 -12.76
C ASP A 150 -8.60 15.67 -13.89
N GLN A 151 -8.73 14.37 -13.57
CA GLN A 151 -8.99 13.31 -14.55
C GLN A 151 -10.37 13.49 -15.20
N LEU A 152 -11.41 13.83 -14.43
CA LEU A 152 -12.72 14.18 -15.01
C LEU A 152 -12.62 15.35 -15.98
N LEU A 153 -11.86 16.39 -15.62
CA LEU A 153 -11.63 17.56 -16.47
C LEU A 153 -10.81 17.20 -17.71
N GLU A 154 -9.74 16.43 -17.57
CA GLU A 154 -8.90 15.98 -18.68
C GLU A 154 -9.69 15.09 -19.66
N TYR A 155 -10.48 14.14 -19.15
CA TYR A 155 -11.36 13.30 -19.96
C TYR A 155 -12.46 14.09 -20.65
N MET A 156 -13.13 15.02 -19.95
CA MET A 156 -14.13 15.90 -20.57
C MET A 156 -13.52 16.76 -21.68
N ASN A 157 -12.28 17.21 -21.51
CA ASN A 157 -11.57 18.00 -22.51
C ASN A 157 -11.11 17.13 -23.69
N ALA A 158 -10.69 15.89 -23.45
CA ALA A 158 -10.25 14.95 -24.48
C ALA A 158 -11.40 14.37 -25.32
N SER A 159 -12.60 14.22 -24.73
CA SER A 159 -13.80 13.74 -25.45
C SER A 159 -14.51 14.83 -26.27
N SER A 160 -14.07 16.08 -26.15
CA SER A 160 -14.61 17.23 -26.88
C SER A 160 -13.97 17.46 -28.27
N HIS A 161 -13.12 16.54 -28.74
CA HIS A 161 -12.37 16.64 -30.00
C HIS A 161 -12.67 15.51 -30.99
#